data_AF-A0A7Y4SL09-F1
#
_entry.id   AF-A0A7Y4SL09-F1
#
_cell.length_a   1.000
_cell.length_b   1.000
_cell.length_c   1.000
_cell.angle_alpha   90.00
_cell.angle_beta   90.00
_cell.angle_gamma   90.00
#
_symmetry.space_group_name_H-M   'P 1'
#
loop_
_entity.id
_entity.type
_entity.pdbx_description
1 polymer ?
#
loop_
_entity_poly.entity_id
_entity_poly.type
_entity_poly.pdbx_seq_one_letter_code
_entity_poly.pdbx_strand_id
1 'polypeptide(L)'
;RTCLTLSSDRIGELEAASAPRAIRFKVPASTTSFDDAVHGRIAFDSTSLEDFVVVRSDGHPTYHLSVVVDDVDMRITHVIRGDDHVSNTPKHILLFQALGAEPPVFAHVPLILGADKKRLSKRHGATSVTEYERQGYLPEAMVNFLALLGWSPGGDRELMTAAELVEAFGLEGISGGNAVFNTEKLDWMNGQYIAQLPVDRLLDIARPFLLNAGLLGATDPPTREWLFRLLELLRPRAKRLTDFEDMARPFLHDVVDYEPEALEKHLSAPDVGGHLSALAAALRTVEPFDEANVEATVRGTATARALKAGALIHATRVAVTGRTTSPGIFEVLALLGRERSIERLDRLVAHVAARV
;
A
#
# COMPACT_ATOMS: atom_id res chain seq x y z
N ARG A 1 10.23 17.74 -45.11
CA ARG A 1 8.88 18.09 -45.65
C ARG A 1 8.73 17.65 -47.11
N THR A 2 9.09 16.40 -47.44
CA THR A 2 9.20 15.93 -48.84
C THR A 2 7.87 15.95 -49.59
N CYS A 3 6.75 15.66 -48.92
CA CYS A 3 5.44 15.61 -49.56
C CYS A 3 4.75 16.98 -49.71
N LEU A 4 5.27 18.04 -49.09
CA LEU A 4 4.62 19.36 -49.07
C LEU A 4 4.66 20.07 -50.43
N THR A 5 5.64 19.72 -51.27
CA THR A 5 5.92 20.38 -52.55
C THR A 5 5.83 19.41 -53.74
N LEU A 6 5.08 18.31 -53.60
CA LEU A 6 4.88 17.39 -54.72
C LEU A 6 4.13 18.10 -55.85
N SER A 7 4.55 17.86 -57.09
CA SER A 7 3.80 18.31 -58.27
C SER A 7 2.51 17.54 -58.41
N SER A 8 1.51 18.14 -59.07
CA SER A 8 0.24 17.48 -59.37
C SER A 8 0.43 16.16 -60.12
N ASP A 9 1.39 16.09 -61.04
CA ASP A 9 1.73 14.86 -61.78
C ASP A 9 2.20 13.76 -60.83
N ARG A 10 3.10 14.08 -59.90
CA ARG A 10 3.63 13.10 -58.94
C ARG A 10 2.56 12.66 -57.95
N ILE A 11 1.64 13.55 -57.56
CA ILE A 11 0.47 13.19 -56.75
C ILE A 11 -0.40 12.20 -57.53
N GLY A 12 -0.71 12.48 -58.79
CA GLY A 12 -1.51 11.60 -59.66
C GLY A 12 -0.89 10.20 -59.84
N GLU A 13 0.43 10.11 -60.04
CA GLU A 13 1.15 8.83 -60.09
C GLU A 13 1.00 8.01 -58.81
N LEU A 14 1.14 8.66 -57.64
CA LEU A 14 1.02 8.00 -56.33
C LEU A 14 -0.42 7.53 -56.06
N GLU A 15 -1.42 8.32 -56.47
CA GLU A 15 -2.83 7.97 -56.34
C GLU A 15 -3.22 6.82 -57.26
N ALA A 16 -2.79 6.84 -58.53
CA ALA A 16 -3.02 5.74 -59.47
C ALA A 16 -2.39 4.43 -58.99
N ALA A 17 -1.23 4.50 -58.33
CA ALA A 17 -0.56 3.36 -57.71
C ALA A 17 -1.18 2.92 -56.37
N SER A 18 -2.24 3.59 -55.89
CA SER A 18 -2.82 3.37 -54.55
C SER A 18 -1.76 3.35 -53.44
N ALA A 19 -0.76 4.25 -53.55
CA ALA A 19 0.34 4.30 -52.60
C ALA A 19 -0.17 4.64 -51.19
N PRO A 20 0.27 3.94 -50.13
CA PRO A 20 -0.09 4.28 -48.76
C PRO A 20 0.29 5.73 -48.44
N ARG A 21 -0.65 6.47 -47.85
CA ARG A 21 -0.48 7.88 -47.46
C ARG A 21 -1.01 8.14 -46.08
N ALA A 22 -0.44 9.13 -45.39
CA ALA A 22 -0.88 9.57 -44.08
C ALA A 22 -1.18 11.07 -44.12
N ILE A 23 -2.10 11.54 -43.28
CA ILE A 23 -2.35 12.97 -43.09
C ILE A 23 -1.36 13.46 -42.04
N ARG A 24 -0.58 14.49 -42.39
CA ARG A 24 0.39 15.13 -41.50
C ARG A 24 -0.05 16.55 -41.19
N PHE A 25 0.13 16.96 -39.93
CA PHE A 25 -0.04 18.33 -39.52
C PHE A 25 1.17 19.16 -39.94
N LYS A 26 0.93 20.30 -40.60
CA LYS A 26 1.99 21.21 -41.02
C LYS A 26 2.34 22.14 -39.87
N VAL A 27 3.53 21.97 -39.29
CA VAL A 27 3.99 22.80 -38.16
C VAL A 27 4.40 24.20 -38.67
N PRO A 28 3.83 25.30 -38.15
CA PRO A 28 4.28 26.65 -38.50
C PRO A 28 5.74 26.89 -38.10
N ALA A 29 6.45 27.74 -38.85
CA ALA A 29 7.82 28.15 -38.52
C ALA A 29 7.81 29.24 -37.41
N SER A 30 7.38 28.86 -36.21
CA SER A 30 7.27 29.76 -35.05
C SER A 30 7.54 29.01 -33.75
N THR A 31 8.11 29.71 -32.76
CA THR A 31 8.21 29.19 -31.40
C THR A 31 6.81 28.94 -30.82
N THR A 32 6.59 27.75 -30.27
CA THR A 32 5.37 27.43 -29.52
C THR A 32 5.72 27.46 -28.03
N SER A 33 5.05 28.32 -27.27
CA SER A 33 5.24 28.41 -25.82
C SER A 33 3.90 28.30 -25.09
N PHE A 34 3.94 27.79 -23.87
CA PHE A 34 2.79 27.71 -22.97
C PHE A 34 3.23 27.88 -21.52
N ASP A 35 2.28 28.29 -20.68
CA ASP A 35 2.47 28.37 -19.25
C ASP A 35 1.93 27.07 -18.63
N ASP A 36 2.82 26.30 -18.03
CA ASP A 36 2.50 25.10 -17.28
C ASP A 36 2.26 25.46 -15.81
N ALA A 37 1.20 24.92 -15.22
CA ALA A 37 0.85 25.19 -13.82
C ALA A 37 1.88 24.66 -12.81
N VAL A 38 2.74 23.70 -13.19
CA VAL A 38 3.77 23.11 -12.33
C VAL A 38 5.17 23.62 -12.70
N HIS A 39 5.49 23.63 -13.99
CA HIS A 39 6.83 23.98 -14.48
C HIS A 39 7.00 25.45 -14.90
N GLY A 40 5.93 26.23 -14.89
CA GLY A 40 5.93 27.61 -15.39
C GLY A 40 6.06 27.66 -16.91
N ARG A 41 6.66 28.73 -17.44
CA ARG A 41 6.70 28.95 -18.88
C ARG A 41 7.67 28.00 -19.58
N ILE A 42 7.15 27.22 -20.54
CA ILE A 42 7.92 26.33 -21.40
C ILE A 42 7.83 26.81 -22.85
N ALA A 43 8.95 26.77 -23.57
CA ALA A 43 9.02 27.16 -24.97
C ALA A 43 9.79 26.13 -25.81
N PHE A 44 9.25 25.80 -26.97
CA PHE A 44 9.85 24.90 -27.95
C PHE A 44 10.02 25.63 -29.29
N ASP A 45 11.21 25.51 -29.87
CA ASP A 45 11.48 26.01 -31.22
C ASP A 45 10.82 25.12 -32.26
N SER A 46 10.18 25.71 -33.28
CA SER A 46 9.60 24.96 -34.41
C SER A 46 10.55 24.00 -35.11
N THR A 47 11.87 24.26 -35.09
CA THR A 47 12.89 23.37 -35.66
C THR A 47 12.99 22.04 -34.93
N SER A 48 12.54 21.98 -33.67
CA SER A 48 12.46 20.74 -32.87
C SER A 48 11.18 19.92 -33.13
N LEU A 49 10.23 20.47 -33.89
CA LEU A 49 8.93 19.87 -34.18
C LEU A 49 8.77 19.58 -35.67
N GLU A 50 8.78 18.29 -36.02
CA GLU A 50 8.49 17.86 -37.39
C GLU A 50 6.98 17.90 -37.72
N ASP A 51 6.66 17.92 -39.02
CA ASP A 51 5.29 17.72 -39.51
C ASP A 51 4.81 16.29 -39.14
N PHE A 52 4.08 16.18 -38.04
CA PHE A 52 3.72 14.91 -37.42
C PHE A 52 2.43 14.31 -38.00
N VAL A 53 2.31 12.98 -37.95
CA VAL A 53 1.14 12.26 -38.45
C VAL A 53 -0.06 12.46 -37.52
N VAL A 54 -1.20 12.85 -38.10
CA VAL A 54 -2.49 13.00 -37.40
C VAL A 54 -3.50 11.93 -37.80
N VAL A 55 -3.41 11.40 -39.03
CA VAL A 55 -4.18 10.24 -39.48
C VAL A 55 -3.25 9.29 -40.21
N ARG A 56 -3.24 8.02 -39.80
CA ARG A 56 -2.42 6.97 -40.40
C ARG A 56 -2.99 6.51 -41.74
N SER A 57 -2.25 5.67 -42.46
CA SER A 57 -2.68 5.15 -43.76
C SER A 57 -3.86 4.17 -43.69
N ASP A 58 -4.14 3.62 -42.51
CA ASP A 58 -5.32 2.81 -42.21
C ASP A 58 -6.58 3.66 -41.89
N GLY A 59 -6.50 4.99 -42.06
CA GLY A 59 -7.59 5.93 -41.77
C GLY A 59 -7.80 6.24 -40.29
N HIS A 60 -7.06 5.61 -39.38
CA HIS A 60 -7.23 5.84 -37.94
C HIS A 60 -6.47 7.08 -37.47
N PRO A 61 -7.07 7.92 -36.62
CA PRO A 61 -6.39 9.08 -36.03
C PRO A 61 -5.27 8.63 -35.08
N THR A 62 -4.25 9.48 -34.93
CA THR A 62 -3.20 9.27 -33.93
C THR A 62 -3.63 9.84 -32.57
N TYR A 63 -2.92 9.44 -31.52
CA TYR A 63 -3.09 9.98 -30.16
C TYR A 63 -3.18 11.51 -30.14
N HIS A 64 -2.32 12.21 -30.91
CA HIS A 64 -2.29 13.67 -30.92
C HIS A 64 -3.61 14.29 -31.41
N LEU A 65 -4.18 13.75 -32.50
CA LEU A 65 -5.44 14.27 -33.03
C LEU A 65 -6.60 13.87 -32.13
N SER A 66 -6.66 12.60 -31.72
CA SER A 66 -7.75 12.08 -30.88
C SER A 66 -7.89 12.85 -29.58
N VAL A 67 -6.80 12.99 -28.81
CA VAL A 67 -6.88 13.66 -27.50
C VAL A 67 -7.31 15.12 -27.61
N VAL A 68 -6.82 15.85 -28.62
CA VAL A 68 -7.18 17.27 -28.78
C VAL A 68 -8.63 17.42 -29.22
N VAL A 69 -9.11 16.60 -30.15
CA VAL A 69 -10.51 16.65 -30.59
C VAL A 69 -11.45 16.31 -29.42
N ASP A 70 -11.13 15.27 -28.65
CA ASP A 70 -11.90 14.88 -27.47
C ASP A 70 -11.86 15.96 -26.39
N ASP A 71 -10.68 16.56 -26.12
CA ASP A 71 -10.55 17.64 -25.12
C ASP A 71 -11.38 18.87 -25.51
N VAL A 72 -11.45 19.22 -26.81
CA VAL A 72 -12.31 20.30 -27.32
C VAL A 72 -13.79 19.95 -27.16
N ASP A 73 -14.20 18.75 -27.61
CA ASP A 73 -15.60 18.32 -27.58
C ASP A 73 -16.14 18.21 -26.15
N MET A 74 -15.31 17.64 -25.26
CA MET A 74 -15.62 17.47 -23.83
C MET A 74 -15.38 18.76 -23.01
N ARG A 75 -14.89 19.84 -23.63
CA ARG A 75 -14.65 21.15 -23.00
C ARG A 75 -13.73 21.06 -21.79
N ILE A 76 -12.63 20.31 -21.93
CA ILE A 76 -11.64 20.16 -20.88
C ILE A 76 -10.99 21.51 -20.60
N THR A 77 -10.96 21.91 -19.32
CA THR A 77 -10.38 23.19 -18.88
C THR A 77 -8.95 23.04 -18.36
N HIS A 78 -8.63 21.87 -17.79
CA HIS A 78 -7.33 21.55 -17.22
C HIS A 78 -6.92 20.14 -17.63
N VAL A 79 -5.75 20.00 -18.23
CA VAL A 79 -5.13 18.72 -18.56
C VAL A 79 -4.01 18.45 -17.56
N ILE A 80 -4.26 17.52 -16.65
CA ILE A 80 -3.29 17.06 -15.64
C ILE A 80 -2.75 15.71 -16.09
N ARG A 81 -1.45 15.61 -16.38
CA ARG A 81 -0.84 14.38 -16.91
C ARG A 81 0.63 14.25 -16.55
N GLY A 82 1.21 13.07 -16.70
CA GLY A 82 2.62 12.82 -16.39
C GLY A 82 3.59 13.68 -17.20
N ASP A 83 4.71 14.04 -16.57
CA ASP A 83 5.78 14.86 -17.14
C ASP A 83 6.42 14.25 -18.41
N ASP A 84 6.30 12.93 -18.59
CA ASP A 84 6.70 12.24 -19.82
C ASP A 84 5.89 12.68 -21.06
N HIS A 85 4.81 13.42 -20.88
CA HIS A 85 3.99 13.97 -21.96
C HIS A 85 4.22 15.46 -22.25
N VAL A 86 5.12 16.17 -21.54
CA VAL A 86 5.41 17.60 -21.79
C VAL A 86 5.79 17.87 -23.25
N SER A 87 6.59 16.99 -23.84
CA SER A 87 7.04 17.12 -25.23
C SER A 87 5.92 17.01 -26.27
N ASN A 88 4.73 16.51 -25.88
CA ASN A 88 3.56 16.44 -26.75
C ASN A 88 2.74 17.73 -26.74
N THR A 89 2.83 18.53 -25.67
CA THR A 89 2.01 19.73 -25.45
C THR A 89 2.14 20.77 -26.58
N PRO A 90 3.33 21.07 -27.13
CA PRO A 90 3.43 21.99 -28.27
C PRO A 90 2.65 21.51 -29.50
N LYS A 91 2.66 20.20 -29.77
CA LYS A 91 1.89 19.61 -30.88
C LYS A 91 0.39 19.75 -30.63
N HIS A 92 -0.04 19.54 -29.39
CA HIS A 92 -1.45 19.67 -29.00
C HIS A 92 -1.93 21.12 -29.10
N ILE A 93 -1.15 22.09 -28.63
CA ILE A 93 -1.47 23.53 -28.75
C ILE A 93 -1.66 23.94 -30.20
N LEU A 94 -0.77 23.50 -31.10
CA LEU A 94 -0.90 23.79 -32.53
C LEU A 94 -2.18 23.21 -33.13
N LEU A 95 -2.63 22.04 -32.66
CA LEU A 95 -3.90 21.45 -33.06
C LEU A 95 -5.10 22.23 -32.52
N PHE A 96 -5.11 22.63 -31.24
CA PHE A 96 -6.15 23.49 -30.67
C PHE A 96 -6.30 24.78 -31.48
N GLN A 97 -5.17 25.45 -31.77
CA GLN A 97 -5.13 26.67 -32.58
C GLN A 97 -5.67 26.43 -33.99
N ALA A 98 -5.33 25.31 -34.64
CA ALA A 98 -5.82 24.98 -35.96
C ALA A 98 -7.33 24.68 -35.99
N LEU A 99 -7.88 24.17 -34.89
CA LEU A 99 -9.32 23.96 -34.69
C LEU A 99 -10.05 25.24 -34.25
N GLY A 100 -9.33 26.35 -34.01
CA GLY A 100 -9.90 27.60 -33.49
C GLY A 100 -10.37 27.49 -32.04
N ALA A 101 -9.85 26.53 -31.27
CA ALA A 101 -10.16 26.31 -29.87
C ALA A 101 -9.07 26.87 -28.95
N GLU A 102 -9.47 27.31 -27.76
CA GLU A 102 -8.54 27.74 -26.70
C GLU A 102 -7.92 26.50 -26.04
N PRO A 103 -6.58 26.41 -25.93
CA PRO A 103 -5.95 25.32 -25.20
C PRO A 103 -6.33 25.35 -23.71
N PRO A 104 -6.48 24.18 -23.06
CA PRO A 104 -6.69 24.10 -21.61
C PRO A 104 -5.43 24.54 -20.86
N VAL A 105 -5.58 24.77 -19.55
CA VAL A 105 -4.44 24.85 -18.65
C VAL A 105 -3.74 23.50 -18.61
N PHE A 106 -2.42 23.46 -18.78
CA PHE A 106 -1.64 22.24 -18.65
C PHE A 106 -0.96 22.21 -17.28
N ALA A 107 -0.98 21.04 -16.64
CA ALA A 107 -0.23 20.77 -15.42
C ALA A 107 0.47 19.41 -15.59
N HIS A 108 1.80 19.44 -15.72
CA HIS A 108 2.57 18.20 -15.86
C HIS A 108 3.08 17.73 -14.50
N VAL A 109 2.56 16.59 -14.04
CA VAL A 109 2.90 16.03 -12.73
C VAL A 109 4.17 15.17 -12.83
N PRO A 110 5.12 15.30 -11.89
CA PRO A 110 6.36 14.54 -11.91
C PRO A 110 6.12 13.03 -11.93
N LEU A 111 7.09 12.30 -12.45
CA LEU A 111 7.02 10.84 -12.46
C LEU A 111 7.30 10.28 -11.07
N ILE A 112 6.59 9.20 -10.74
CA ILE A 112 6.90 8.39 -9.57
C ILE A 112 8.11 7.52 -9.89
N LEU A 113 9.10 7.57 -9.00
CA LEU A 113 10.31 6.76 -9.06
C LEU A 113 10.24 5.57 -8.11
N GLY A 114 10.92 4.48 -8.44
CA GLY A 114 11.22 3.42 -7.49
C GLY A 114 12.32 3.83 -6.50
N ALA A 115 12.59 2.94 -5.55
CA ALA A 115 13.67 3.14 -4.56
C ALA A 115 15.06 3.30 -5.21
N ASP A 116 15.25 2.77 -6.42
CA ASP A 116 16.47 2.92 -7.21
C ASP A 116 16.56 4.26 -7.97
N LYS A 117 15.60 5.17 -7.74
CA LYS A 117 15.43 6.48 -8.40
C LYS A 117 15.22 6.40 -9.91
N LYS A 118 14.84 5.23 -10.45
CA LYS A 118 14.39 5.09 -11.84
C LYS A 118 12.87 5.15 -11.89
N ARG A 119 12.31 5.41 -13.08
CA ARG A 119 10.87 5.40 -13.31
C ARG A 119 10.24 4.13 -12.75
N LEU A 120 9.23 4.28 -11.90
CA LEU A 120 8.50 3.14 -11.35
C LEU A 120 7.91 2.31 -12.50
N SER A 121 8.10 1.01 -12.40
CA SER A 121 7.75 0.05 -13.46
C SER A 121 7.50 -1.31 -12.84
N LYS A 122 6.85 -2.22 -13.60
CA LYS A 122 6.46 -3.55 -13.10
C LYS A 122 7.62 -4.39 -12.53
N ARG A 123 8.87 -4.03 -12.87
CA ARG A 123 10.08 -4.70 -12.37
C ARG A 123 10.40 -4.36 -10.90
N HIS A 124 9.79 -3.31 -10.35
CA HIS A 124 10.01 -2.86 -8.97
C HIS A 124 9.03 -3.50 -7.96
N GLY A 125 8.17 -4.43 -8.40
CA GLY A 125 7.19 -5.11 -7.55
C GLY A 125 5.74 -4.76 -7.91
N ALA A 126 4.90 -4.62 -6.89
CA ALA A 126 3.49 -4.27 -7.07
C ALA A 126 3.37 -2.94 -7.83
N THR A 127 2.73 -2.98 -8.99
CA THR A 127 2.53 -1.81 -9.86
C THR A 127 1.07 -1.65 -10.29
N SER A 128 0.22 -2.57 -9.83
CA SER A 128 -1.22 -2.47 -9.95
C SER A 128 -1.80 -2.17 -8.57
N VAL A 129 -2.77 -1.25 -8.50
CA VAL A 129 -3.53 -0.96 -7.28
C VAL A 129 -4.18 -2.23 -6.72
N THR A 130 -4.65 -3.13 -7.60
CA THR A 130 -5.26 -4.42 -7.20
C THR A 130 -4.29 -5.36 -6.50
N GLU A 131 -2.98 -5.23 -6.74
CA GLU A 131 -1.98 -6.06 -6.07
C GLU A 131 -1.76 -5.57 -4.64
N TYR A 132 -1.75 -4.25 -4.43
CA TYR A 132 -1.72 -3.67 -3.08
C TYR A 132 -2.98 -4.01 -2.27
N GLU A 133 -4.15 -4.05 -2.91
CA GLU A 133 -5.38 -4.53 -2.26
C GLU A 133 -5.22 -5.98 -1.74
N ARG A 134 -4.68 -6.89 -2.56
CA ARG A 134 -4.41 -8.28 -2.16
C ARG A 134 -3.37 -8.40 -1.05
N GLN A 135 -2.43 -7.47 -1.00
CA GLN A 135 -1.45 -7.37 0.09
C GLN A 135 -2.03 -6.76 1.38
N GLY A 136 -3.32 -6.39 1.39
CA GLY A 136 -4.00 -5.90 2.58
C GLY A 136 -3.77 -4.42 2.86
N TYR A 137 -3.47 -3.62 1.84
CA TYR A 137 -3.49 -2.16 1.96
C TYR A 137 -4.93 -1.62 1.86
N LEU A 138 -5.23 -0.66 2.72
CA LEU A 138 -6.51 0.03 2.74
C LEU A 138 -6.60 1.04 1.59
N PRO A 139 -7.76 1.19 0.94
CA PRO A 139 -7.94 2.18 -0.12
C PRO A 139 -7.72 3.61 0.40
N GLU A 140 -8.12 3.91 1.64
CA GLU A 140 -7.92 5.22 2.27
C GLU A 140 -6.43 5.58 2.40
N ALA A 141 -5.62 4.62 2.86
CA ALA A 141 -4.18 4.79 2.97
C ALA A 141 -3.51 4.94 1.59
N MET A 142 -3.94 4.14 0.61
CA MET A 142 -3.40 4.20 -0.76
C MET A 142 -3.70 5.55 -1.42
N VAL A 143 -4.94 6.05 -1.30
CA VAL A 143 -5.33 7.36 -1.85
C VAL A 143 -4.50 8.48 -1.21
N ASN A 144 -4.39 8.51 0.11
CA ASN A 144 -3.59 9.50 0.81
C ASN A 144 -2.11 9.40 0.43
N PHE A 145 -1.55 8.20 0.37
CA PHE A 145 -0.15 8.00 0.02
C PHE A 145 0.15 8.50 -1.39
N LEU A 146 -0.67 8.11 -2.38
CA LEU A 146 -0.51 8.55 -3.77
C LEU A 146 -0.69 10.06 -3.92
N ALA A 147 -1.63 10.66 -3.19
CA ALA A 147 -1.81 12.11 -3.20
C ALA A 147 -0.55 12.85 -2.72
N LEU A 148 0.20 12.31 -1.78
CA LEU A 148 1.45 12.94 -1.29
C LEU A 148 2.67 12.66 -2.18
N LEU A 149 2.52 11.88 -3.26
CA LEU A 149 3.59 11.65 -4.23
C LEU A 149 3.66 12.81 -5.23
N GLY A 150 4.43 13.83 -4.86
CA GLY A 150 4.67 15.00 -5.72
C GLY A 150 3.73 16.17 -5.43
N TRP A 151 2.83 16.04 -4.45
CA TRP A 151 2.01 17.13 -3.94
C TRP A 151 2.11 17.25 -2.42
N SER A 152 2.01 18.47 -1.90
CA SER A 152 2.05 18.77 -0.48
C SER A 152 0.86 19.64 -0.06
N PRO A 153 0.12 19.26 1.00
CA PRO A 153 -0.92 20.11 1.60
C PRO A 153 -0.35 21.28 2.42
N GLY A 154 0.98 21.33 2.61
CA GLY A 154 1.63 22.20 3.59
C GLY A 154 1.42 21.75 5.04
N GLY A 155 2.17 22.36 5.96
CA GLY A 155 2.01 22.15 7.41
C GLY A 155 2.32 20.72 7.89
N ASP A 156 3.21 20.00 7.20
CA ASP A 156 3.66 18.63 7.54
C ASP A 156 2.53 17.61 7.75
N ARG A 157 1.36 17.83 7.12
CA ARG A 157 0.22 16.92 7.20
C ARG A 157 0.47 15.70 6.31
N GLU A 158 0.55 14.52 6.92
CA GLU A 158 0.75 13.26 6.20
C GLU A 158 -0.47 12.32 6.22
N LEU A 159 -1.35 12.45 7.21
CA LEU A 159 -2.56 11.65 7.35
C LEU A 159 -3.79 12.53 7.10
N MET A 160 -4.54 12.22 6.05
CA MET A 160 -5.70 12.98 5.58
C MET A 160 -6.73 12.05 4.96
N THR A 161 -7.99 12.21 5.39
CA THR A 161 -9.14 11.58 4.75
C THR A 161 -9.30 12.06 3.31
N ALA A 162 -10.04 11.30 2.51
CA ALA A 162 -10.36 11.70 1.14
C ALA A 162 -11.08 13.07 1.07
N ALA A 163 -11.94 13.39 2.05
CA ALA A 163 -12.60 14.69 2.12
C ALA A 163 -11.61 15.82 2.38
N GLU A 164 -10.67 15.63 3.32
CA GLU A 164 -9.61 16.61 3.59
C GLU A 164 -8.66 16.80 2.40
N LEU A 165 -8.36 15.72 1.66
CA LEU A 165 -7.58 15.81 0.43
C LEU A 165 -8.31 16.64 -0.62
N VAL A 166 -9.61 16.40 -0.82
CA VAL A 166 -10.44 17.17 -1.76
C VAL A 166 -10.50 18.65 -1.37
N GLU A 167 -10.63 18.95 -0.07
CA GLU A 167 -10.67 20.33 0.42
C GLU A 167 -9.32 21.04 0.26
N ALA A 168 -8.22 20.34 0.48
CA ALA A 168 -6.88 20.93 0.45
C ALA A 168 -6.25 20.98 -0.95
N PHE A 169 -6.70 20.16 -1.90
CA PHE A 169 -6.02 19.99 -3.18
C PHE A 169 -6.02 21.27 -4.02
N GLY A 170 -4.83 21.66 -4.47
CA GLY A 170 -4.58 22.75 -5.40
C GLY A 170 -3.33 22.46 -6.22
N LEU A 171 -3.28 22.98 -7.45
CA LEU A 171 -2.16 22.73 -8.38
C LEU A 171 -0.85 23.34 -7.85
N GLU A 172 -0.94 24.41 -7.06
CA GLU A 172 0.19 25.11 -6.43
C GLU A 172 0.94 24.23 -5.42
N GLY A 173 0.27 23.21 -4.88
CA GLY A 173 0.88 22.23 -3.99
C GLY A 173 1.71 21.17 -4.71
N ILE A 174 1.64 21.09 -6.05
CA ILE A 174 2.40 20.14 -6.85
C ILE A 174 3.85 20.62 -6.96
N SER A 175 4.78 19.83 -6.43
CA SER A 175 6.21 20.08 -6.57
C SER A 175 6.70 19.64 -7.95
N GLY A 176 7.67 20.34 -8.54
CA GLY A 176 8.30 19.91 -9.80
C GLY A 176 9.29 18.73 -9.65
N GLY A 177 9.52 18.23 -8.44
CA GLY A 177 10.47 17.15 -8.16
C GLY A 177 9.84 15.76 -8.25
N ASN A 178 10.56 14.81 -8.83
CA ASN A 178 10.11 13.41 -8.89
C ASN A 178 9.98 12.80 -7.47
N ALA A 179 8.84 12.18 -7.19
CA ALA A 179 8.57 11.54 -5.91
C ALA A 179 9.05 10.08 -5.90
N VAL A 180 9.66 9.63 -4.81
CA VAL A 180 10.07 8.23 -4.65
C VAL A 180 8.96 7.46 -3.94
N PHE A 181 8.53 6.35 -4.55
CA PHE A 181 7.62 5.40 -3.94
C PHE A 181 8.33 4.68 -2.78
N ASN A 182 8.03 5.06 -1.55
CA ASN A 182 8.58 4.45 -0.34
C ASN A 182 7.56 3.49 0.30
N THR A 183 7.81 2.19 0.18
CA THR A 183 6.96 1.14 0.78
C THR A 183 6.93 1.19 2.29
N GLU A 184 8.03 1.55 2.98
CA GLU A 184 8.05 1.66 4.44
C GLU A 184 7.13 2.78 4.92
N LYS A 185 7.09 3.91 4.19
CA LYS A 185 6.15 5.01 4.46
C LYS A 185 4.71 4.57 4.21
N LEU A 186 4.45 3.85 3.12
CA LEU A 186 3.12 3.31 2.85
C LEU A 186 2.68 2.31 3.93
N ASP A 187 3.56 1.42 4.39
CA ASP A 187 3.31 0.48 5.48
C ASP A 187 2.99 1.19 6.80
N TRP A 188 3.78 2.21 7.14
CA TRP A 188 3.53 3.04 8.32
C TRP A 188 2.15 3.71 8.23
N MET A 189 1.89 4.39 7.10
CA MET A 189 0.63 5.10 6.87
C MET A 189 -0.56 4.14 6.96
N ASN A 190 -0.48 3.00 6.27
CA ASN A 190 -1.53 1.99 6.31
C ASN A 190 -1.78 1.46 7.73
N GLY A 191 -0.72 1.26 8.52
CA GLY A 191 -0.84 0.93 9.94
C GLY A 191 -1.57 2.01 10.75
N GLN A 192 -1.32 3.30 10.47
CA GLN A 192 -2.08 4.39 11.12
C GLN A 192 -3.57 4.34 10.77
N TYR A 193 -3.90 4.07 9.52
CA TYR A 193 -5.29 3.90 9.09
C TYR A 193 -5.95 2.68 9.75
N ILE A 194 -5.26 1.53 9.78
CA ILE A 194 -5.76 0.31 10.47
C ILE A 194 -6.03 0.60 11.95
N ALA A 195 -5.11 1.30 12.63
CA ALA A 195 -5.25 1.60 14.05
C ALA A 195 -6.46 2.52 14.35
N GLN A 196 -6.81 3.41 13.42
CA GLN A 196 -7.92 4.37 13.58
C GLN A 196 -9.28 3.81 13.14
N LEU A 197 -9.31 2.69 12.40
CA LEU A 197 -10.57 2.11 11.94
C LEU A 197 -11.47 1.68 13.11
N PRO A 198 -12.79 1.89 13.01
CA PRO A 198 -13.74 1.21 13.87
C PRO A 198 -13.56 -0.30 13.75
N VAL A 199 -13.46 -0.98 14.89
CA VAL A 199 -13.14 -2.41 14.95
C VAL A 199 -14.17 -3.27 14.22
N ASP A 200 -15.45 -2.87 14.22
CA ASP A 200 -16.48 -3.55 13.43
C ASP A 200 -16.16 -3.55 11.93
N ARG A 201 -15.69 -2.41 11.41
CA ARG A 201 -15.26 -2.28 10.02
C ARG A 201 -13.99 -3.09 9.76
N LEU A 202 -13.04 -3.04 10.70
CA LEU A 202 -11.81 -3.83 10.62
C LEU A 202 -12.10 -5.33 10.58
N LEU A 203 -13.06 -5.80 11.38
CA LEU A 203 -13.48 -7.20 11.38
C LEU A 203 -14.06 -7.62 10.04
N ASP A 204 -14.91 -6.80 9.45
CA ASP A 204 -15.55 -7.11 8.18
C ASP A 204 -14.51 -7.20 7.03
N ILE A 205 -13.50 -6.33 7.02
CA ILE A 205 -12.45 -6.33 5.97
C ILE A 205 -11.32 -7.31 6.23
N ALA A 206 -11.01 -7.66 7.49
CA ALA A 206 -9.98 -8.64 7.84
C ALA A 206 -10.49 -10.09 7.73
N ARG A 207 -11.80 -10.31 7.90
CA ARG A 207 -12.42 -11.64 7.85
C ARG A 207 -12.06 -12.45 6.58
N PRO A 208 -12.10 -11.89 5.36
CA PRO A 208 -11.71 -12.63 4.16
C PRO A 208 -10.27 -13.15 4.21
N PHE A 209 -9.33 -12.37 4.75
CA PHE A 209 -7.93 -12.78 4.91
C PHE A 209 -7.80 -13.95 5.88
N LEU A 210 -8.46 -13.86 7.05
CA LEU A 210 -8.46 -14.94 8.04
C LEU A 210 -9.13 -16.23 7.53
N LEU A 211 -10.18 -16.12 6.71
CA LEU A 211 -10.81 -17.26 6.03
C LEU A 211 -9.87 -17.89 5.01
N ASN A 212 -9.25 -17.09 4.14
CA ASN A 212 -8.32 -17.56 3.11
C ASN A 212 -7.06 -18.22 3.71
N ALA A 213 -6.61 -17.74 4.88
CA ALA A 213 -5.52 -18.34 5.65
C ALA A 213 -5.92 -19.64 6.38
N GLY A 214 -7.19 -20.05 6.31
CA GLY A 214 -7.71 -21.25 6.99
C GLY A 214 -7.82 -21.10 8.51
N LEU A 215 -7.82 -19.87 9.03
CA LEU A 215 -7.85 -19.59 10.47
C LEU A 215 -9.27 -19.45 11.02
N LEU A 216 -10.24 -19.15 10.16
CA LEU A 216 -11.65 -19.17 10.52
C LEU A 216 -12.31 -20.38 9.85
N GLY A 217 -12.86 -21.28 10.66
CA GLY A 217 -13.69 -22.38 10.19
C GLY A 217 -15.03 -21.86 9.65
N ALA A 218 -15.54 -22.49 8.60
CA ALA A 218 -16.87 -22.15 8.06
C ALA A 218 -18.02 -22.62 8.97
N THR A 219 -17.79 -23.62 9.81
CA THR A 219 -18.83 -24.33 10.58
C THR A 219 -18.88 -24.02 12.08
N ASP A 220 -17.80 -23.47 12.65
CA ASP A 220 -17.74 -23.08 14.07
C ASP A 220 -16.73 -21.94 14.31
N PRO A 221 -16.97 -20.74 13.76
CA PRO A 221 -16.10 -19.60 14.01
C PRO A 221 -16.27 -19.08 15.45
N PRO A 222 -15.22 -18.53 16.07
CA PRO A 222 -15.35 -17.82 17.34
C PRO A 222 -16.42 -16.72 17.27
N THR A 223 -16.99 -16.38 18.43
CA THR A 223 -18.04 -15.35 18.51
C THR A 223 -17.53 -14.02 17.96
N ARG A 224 -18.43 -13.21 17.38
CA ARG A 224 -18.10 -11.87 16.88
C ARG A 224 -17.43 -11.01 17.97
N GLU A 225 -17.92 -11.10 19.21
CA GLU A 225 -17.36 -10.39 20.36
C GLU A 225 -15.92 -10.83 20.67
N TRP A 226 -15.63 -12.13 20.63
CA TRP A 226 -14.27 -12.60 20.86
C TRP A 226 -13.33 -12.16 19.73
N LEU A 227 -13.78 -12.22 18.47
CA LEU A 227 -13.01 -11.71 17.33
C LEU A 227 -12.77 -10.21 17.39
N PHE A 228 -13.74 -9.44 17.90
CA PHE A 228 -13.59 -8.02 18.16
C PHE A 228 -12.43 -7.77 19.13
N ARG A 229 -12.41 -8.45 20.28
CA ARG A 229 -11.32 -8.34 21.27
C ARG A 229 -9.97 -8.76 20.72
N LEU A 230 -9.95 -9.81 19.88
CA LEU A 230 -8.74 -10.24 19.19
C LEU A 230 -8.20 -9.15 18.27
N LEU A 231 -9.03 -8.57 17.41
CA LEU A 231 -8.58 -7.52 16.50
C LEU A 231 -8.19 -6.25 17.24
N GLU A 232 -8.86 -5.92 18.34
CA GLU A 232 -8.50 -4.80 19.21
C GLU A 232 -7.09 -4.97 19.80
N LEU A 233 -6.75 -6.18 20.25
CA LEU A 233 -5.42 -6.52 20.76
C LEU A 233 -4.33 -6.47 19.67
N LEU A 234 -4.69 -6.83 18.44
CA LEU A 234 -3.74 -7.00 17.34
C LEU A 234 -3.53 -5.73 16.51
N ARG A 235 -4.56 -4.91 16.29
CA ARG A 235 -4.54 -3.76 15.38
C ARG A 235 -3.37 -2.76 15.61
N PRO A 236 -2.88 -2.49 16.84
CA PRO A 236 -1.80 -1.51 17.02
C PRO A 236 -0.46 -1.93 16.40
N ARG A 237 -0.32 -3.21 16.04
CA ARG A 237 0.92 -3.78 15.46
C ARG A 237 0.79 -4.12 13.98
N ALA A 238 -0.42 -4.11 13.44
CA ALA A 238 -0.69 -4.45 12.05
C ALA A 238 -0.32 -3.27 11.14
N LYS A 239 0.49 -3.53 10.12
CA LYS A 239 0.77 -2.61 9.02
C LYS A 239 -0.10 -2.90 7.82
N ARG A 240 -0.55 -4.14 7.65
CA ARG A 240 -1.41 -4.62 6.56
C ARG A 240 -2.48 -5.57 7.10
N LEU A 241 -3.57 -5.74 6.35
CA LEU A 241 -4.61 -6.71 6.72
C LEU A 241 -4.09 -8.16 6.71
N THR A 242 -3.11 -8.48 5.87
CA THR A 242 -2.47 -9.80 5.84
C THR A 242 -1.67 -10.10 7.12
N ASP A 243 -1.21 -9.07 7.85
CA ASP A 243 -0.45 -9.28 9.10
C ASP A 243 -1.32 -9.97 10.17
N PHE A 244 -2.65 -9.80 10.10
CA PHE A 244 -3.57 -10.49 11.00
C PHE A 244 -3.55 -12.00 10.82
N GLU A 245 -3.19 -12.53 9.64
CA GLU A 245 -3.10 -13.98 9.42
C GLU A 245 -2.07 -14.59 10.38
N ASP A 246 -0.85 -14.06 10.36
CA ASP A 246 0.19 -14.54 11.25
C ASP A 246 -0.10 -14.15 12.69
N MET A 247 -0.52 -12.92 12.98
CA MET A 247 -0.74 -12.47 14.35
C MET A 247 -1.90 -13.17 15.06
N ALA A 248 -2.95 -13.55 14.33
CA ALA A 248 -4.11 -14.26 14.88
C ALA A 248 -3.92 -15.77 14.97
N ARG A 249 -2.96 -16.36 14.24
CA ARG A 249 -2.72 -17.81 14.22
C ARG A 249 -2.58 -18.42 15.63
N PRO A 250 -1.82 -17.84 16.57
CA PRO A 250 -1.79 -18.36 17.94
C PRO A 250 -3.14 -18.37 18.63
N PHE A 251 -4.11 -17.55 18.25
CA PHE A 251 -5.40 -17.50 18.93
C PHE A 251 -6.44 -18.42 18.29
N LEU A 252 -6.33 -18.63 16.98
CA LEU A 252 -7.31 -19.33 16.16
C LEU A 252 -6.93 -20.79 15.84
N HIS A 253 -5.69 -21.19 16.08
CA HIS A 253 -5.20 -22.53 15.81
C HIS A 253 -4.74 -23.24 17.11
N ASP A 254 -5.05 -24.53 17.26
CA ASP A 254 -4.72 -25.28 18.49
C ASP A 254 -3.25 -25.70 18.58
N VAL A 255 -2.57 -25.80 17.44
CA VAL A 255 -1.14 -26.10 17.38
C VAL A 255 -0.34 -24.81 17.34
N VAL A 256 0.61 -24.69 18.26
CA VAL A 256 1.61 -23.62 18.31
C VAL A 256 2.92 -24.20 17.81
N ASP A 257 3.42 -23.65 16.70
CA ASP A 257 4.75 -23.93 16.19
C ASP A 257 5.76 -23.01 16.87
N TYR A 258 6.84 -23.58 17.41
CA TYR A 258 7.88 -22.80 18.09
C TYR A 258 8.97 -22.37 17.11
N GLU A 259 9.17 -21.06 16.96
CA GLU A 259 10.28 -20.51 16.19
C GLU A 259 11.62 -20.89 16.85
N PRO A 260 12.62 -21.38 16.08
CA PRO A 260 13.93 -21.73 16.64
C PRO A 260 14.58 -20.60 17.43
N GLU A 261 14.49 -19.37 16.93
CA GLU A 261 15.01 -18.18 17.62
C GLU A 261 14.30 -17.94 18.96
N ALA A 262 12.98 -18.15 19.01
CA ALA A 262 12.21 -17.97 20.24
C ALA A 262 12.63 -18.97 21.32
N LEU A 263 12.87 -20.22 20.93
CA LEU A 263 13.37 -21.25 21.84
C LEU A 263 14.77 -20.91 22.36
N GLU A 264 15.69 -20.52 21.48
CA GLU A 264 17.08 -20.20 21.84
C GLU A 264 17.17 -18.97 22.77
N LYS A 265 16.44 -17.91 22.43
CA LYS A 265 16.53 -16.61 23.11
C LYS A 265 15.84 -16.59 24.47
N HIS A 266 14.74 -17.34 24.63
CA HIS A 266 13.85 -17.17 25.77
C HIS A 266 13.74 -18.40 26.69
N LEU A 267 14.34 -19.54 26.34
CA LEU A 267 14.34 -20.75 27.17
C LEU A 267 15.75 -21.09 27.73
N SER A 268 16.62 -20.09 27.87
CA SER A 268 18.00 -20.27 28.35
C SER A 268 18.13 -20.33 29.89
N ALA A 269 17.06 -20.09 30.64
CA ALA A 269 17.10 -20.20 32.09
C ALA A 269 17.23 -21.68 32.54
N PRO A 270 17.91 -21.97 33.66
CA PRO A 270 17.85 -23.30 34.27
C PRO A 270 16.40 -23.65 34.65
N ASP A 271 16.03 -24.92 34.62
CA ASP A 271 14.71 -25.42 35.06
C ASP A 271 13.50 -24.72 34.40
N VAL A 272 13.61 -24.25 33.15
CA VAL A 272 12.48 -23.62 32.43
C VAL A 272 11.23 -24.50 32.45
N GLY A 273 11.38 -25.82 32.28
CA GLY A 273 10.28 -26.77 32.39
C GLY A 273 9.60 -26.73 33.76
N GLY A 274 10.35 -26.78 34.86
CA GLY A 274 9.77 -26.67 36.18
C GLY A 274 9.11 -25.31 36.44
N HIS A 275 9.65 -24.22 35.89
CA HIS A 275 9.11 -22.89 36.06
C HIS A 275 7.76 -22.73 35.34
N LEU A 276 7.65 -23.23 34.12
CA LEU A 276 6.40 -23.25 33.36
C LEU A 276 5.36 -24.18 34.01
N SER A 277 5.76 -25.35 34.52
CA SER A 277 4.86 -26.24 35.28
C SER A 277 4.30 -25.58 36.54
N ALA A 278 5.13 -24.82 37.27
CA ALA A 278 4.67 -24.07 38.44
C ALA A 278 3.67 -22.97 38.06
N LEU A 279 3.93 -22.27 36.95
CA LEU A 279 2.99 -21.26 36.44
C LEU A 279 1.67 -21.89 36.00
N ALA A 280 1.71 -23.02 35.28
CA ALA A 280 0.51 -23.76 34.88
C ALA A 280 -0.32 -24.17 36.10
N ALA A 281 0.31 -24.64 37.17
CA ALA A 281 -0.37 -24.97 38.43
C ALA A 281 -1.00 -23.73 39.10
N ALA A 282 -0.30 -22.59 39.11
CA ALA A 282 -0.82 -21.35 39.69
C ALA A 282 -2.01 -20.80 38.87
N LEU A 283 -1.93 -20.83 37.54
CA LEU A 283 -3.00 -20.36 36.65
C LEU A 283 -4.29 -21.18 36.75
N ARG A 284 -4.22 -22.46 37.16
CA ARG A 284 -5.42 -23.30 37.39
C ARG A 284 -6.36 -22.72 38.44
N THR A 285 -5.83 -22.00 39.43
CA THR A 285 -6.60 -21.50 40.57
C THR A 285 -6.95 -20.02 40.47
N VAL A 286 -6.60 -19.35 39.37
CA VAL A 286 -6.88 -17.91 39.17
C VAL A 286 -8.35 -17.70 38.82
N GLU A 287 -9.07 -16.91 39.62
CA GLU A 287 -10.46 -16.53 39.39
C GLU A 287 -10.68 -15.09 39.88
N PRO A 288 -11.17 -14.15 39.04
CA PRO A 288 -11.46 -14.29 37.61
C PRO A 288 -10.19 -14.43 36.75
N PHE A 289 -10.29 -15.10 35.60
CA PHE A 289 -9.18 -15.24 34.65
C PHE A 289 -9.08 -14.01 33.72
N ASP A 290 -8.80 -12.85 34.30
CA ASP A 290 -8.60 -11.58 33.59
C ASP A 290 -7.12 -11.15 33.58
N GLU A 291 -6.82 -10.09 32.84
CA GLU A 291 -5.46 -9.58 32.66
C GLU A 291 -4.77 -9.27 33.99
N ALA A 292 -5.46 -8.58 34.90
CA ALA A 292 -4.88 -8.11 36.16
C ALA A 292 -4.51 -9.28 37.09
N ASN A 293 -5.42 -10.26 37.24
CA ASN A 293 -5.17 -11.43 38.07
C ASN A 293 -4.11 -12.35 37.44
N VAL A 294 -4.13 -12.52 36.12
CA VAL A 294 -3.09 -13.27 35.39
C VAL A 294 -1.71 -12.61 35.56
N GLU A 295 -1.61 -11.29 35.43
CA GLU A 295 -0.36 -10.56 35.66
C GLU A 295 0.17 -10.79 37.08
N ALA A 296 -0.70 -10.63 38.09
CA ALA A 296 -0.34 -10.85 39.49
C ALA A 296 0.18 -12.27 39.72
N THR A 297 -0.48 -13.29 39.14
CA THR A 297 -0.07 -14.68 39.25
C THR A 297 1.25 -14.98 38.55
N VAL A 298 1.47 -14.47 37.34
CA VAL A 298 2.73 -14.66 36.60
C VAL A 298 3.89 -14.04 37.39
N ARG A 299 3.73 -12.80 37.86
CA ARG A 299 4.77 -12.11 38.64
C ARG A 299 5.01 -12.77 39.99
N GLY A 300 3.95 -13.14 40.70
CA GLY A 300 4.03 -13.86 41.98
C GLY A 300 4.72 -15.22 41.84
N THR A 301 4.44 -15.96 40.77
CA THR A 301 5.12 -17.23 40.46
C THR A 301 6.61 -17.01 40.21
N ALA A 302 6.98 -15.97 39.45
CA ALA A 302 8.38 -15.64 39.23
C ALA A 302 9.10 -15.33 40.57
N THR A 303 8.48 -14.54 41.46
CA THR A 303 9.03 -14.25 42.79
C THR A 303 9.18 -15.52 43.63
N ALA A 304 8.16 -16.37 43.70
CA ALA A 304 8.21 -17.63 44.46
C ALA A 304 9.27 -18.61 43.96
N ARG A 305 9.58 -18.57 42.65
CA ARG A 305 10.62 -19.38 42.02
C ARG A 305 12.00 -18.68 41.98
N ALA A 306 12.15 -17.54 42.65
CA ALA A 306 13.37 -16.72 42.66
C ALA A 306 13.88 -16.33 41.25
N LEU A 307 12.95 -16.08 40.32
CA LEU A 307 13.23 -15.66 38.94
C LEU A 307 13.00 -14.18 38.72
N LYS A 308 13.72 -13.63 37.75
CA LYS A 308 13.34 -12.34 37.13
C LYS A 308 12.02 -12.53 36.39
N ALA A 309 11.03 -11.67 36.66
CA ALA A 309 9.72 -11.72 36.02
C ALA A 309 9.80 -11.78 34.48
N GLY A 310 10.73 -11.03 33.88
CA GLY A 310 10.95 -11.03 32.43
C GLY A 310 11.27 -12.42 31.86
N ALA A 311 12.05 -13.24 32.58
CA ALA A 311 12.39 -14.59 32.12
C ALA A 311 11.13 -15.48 32.02
N LEU A 312 10.28 -15.47 33.06
CA LEU A 312 9.04 -16.25 33.05
C LEU A 312 8.03 -15.70 32.02
N ILE A 313 7.93 -14.38 31.89
CA ILE A 313 7.09 -13.69 30.89
C ILE A 313 7.49 -14.12 29.47
N HIS A 314 8.78 -14.11 29.16
CA HIS A 314 9.27 -14.50 27.84
C HIS A 314 9.09 -16.01 27.57
N ALA A 315 9.38 -16.88 28.54
CA ALA A 315 9.12 -18.31 28.40
C ALA A 315 7.63 -18.62 28.20
N THR A 316 6.75 -17.89 28.91
CA THR A 316 5.29 -17.97 28.75
C THR A 316 4.86 -17.52 27.36
N ARG A 317 5.44 -16.45 26.82
CA ARG A 317 5.21 -16.00 25.43
C ARG A 317 5.54 -17.11 24.44
N VAL A 318 6.72 -17.71 24.56
CA VAL A 318 7.11 -18.82 23.68
C VAL A 318 6.09 -19.95 23.79
N ALA A 319 5.66 -20.31 25.01
CA ALA A 319 4.69 -21.39 25.20
C ALA A 319 3.38 -21.12 24.47
N VAL A 320 2.82 -19.91 24.60
CA VAL A 320 1.47 -19.63 24.12
C VAL A 320 1.42 -19.08 22.70
N THR A 321 2.48 -18.46 22.18
CA THR A 321 2.52 -17.90 20.83
C THR A 321 3.52 -18.55 19.90
N GLY A 322 4.55 -19.23 20.43
CA GLY A 322 5.63 -19.79 19.63
C GLY A 322 6.68 -18.78 19.18
N ARG A 323 6.54 -17.50 19.57
CA ARG A 323 7.29 -16.39 18.97
C ARG A 323 8.14 -15.62 19.98
N THR A 324 9.11 -14.87 19.46
CA THR A 324 9.91 -13.91 20.25
C THR A 324 9.09 -12.68 20.68
N THR A 325 8.10 -12.29 19.87
CA THR A 325 7.28 -11.10 20.09
C THR A 325 5.78 -11.42 20.05
N SER A 326 5.00 -10.63 20.80
CA SER A 326 3.54 -10.72 20.90
C SER A 326 2.98 -9.41 21.45
N PRO A 327 1.64 -9.24 21.50
CA PRO A 327 1.00 -8.31 22.42
C PRO A 327 1.38 -8.54 23.89
N GLY A 328 0.87 -7.72 24.81
CA GLY A 328 1.11 -7.91 26.24
C GLY A 328 0.76 -9.34 26.63
N ILE A 329 1.69 -10.06 27.26
CA ILE A 329 1.48 -11.50 27.48
C ILE A 329 0.27 -11.78 28.38
N PHE A 330 -0.07 -10.85 29.27
CA PHE A 330 -1.21 -10.97 30.17
C PHE A 330 -2.53 -10.84 29.40
N GLU A 331 -2.63 -9.88 28.47
CA GLU A 331 -3.76 -9.73 27.55
C GLU A 331 -3.92 -10.99 26.66
N VAL A 332 -2.79 -11.52 26.16
CA VAL A 332 -2.77 -12.76 25.35
C VAL A 332 -3.34 -13.93 26.13
N LEU A 333 -2.88 -14.15 27.37
CA LEU A 333 -3.38 -15.23 28.22
C LEU A 333 -4.87 -15.05 28.53
N ALA A 334 -5.28 -13.84 28.95
CA ALA A 334 -6.67 -13.53 29.26
C ALA A 334 -7.59 -13.79 28.06
N LEU A 335 -7.16 -13.43 26.83
CA LEU A 335 -7.95 -13.66 25.62
C LEU A 335 -7.97 -15.13 25.18
N LEU A 336 -6.87 -15.86 25.34
CA LEU A 336 -6.80 -17.30 25.06
C LEU A 336 -7.66 -18.11 26.03
N GLY A 337 -7.82 -17.63 27.26
CA GLY A 337 -8.50 -18.33 28.33
C GLY A 337 -7.59 -19.30 29.09
N ARG A 338 -8.10 -19.77 30.23
CA ARG A 338 -7.34 -20.55 31.22
C ARG A 338 -6.87 -21.88 30.67
N GLU A 339 -7.79 -22.66 30.11
CA GLU A 339 -7.57 -24.03 29.66
C GLU A 339 -6.51 -24.07 28.56
N ARG A 340 -6.69 -23.26 27.50
CA ARG A 340 -5.78 -23.20 26.37
C ARG A 340 -4.40 -22.66 26.75
N SER A 341 -4.35 -21.70 27.68
CA SER A 341 -3.08 -21.19 28.20
C SER A 341 -2.30 -22.28 28.94
N ILE A 342 -2.95 -23.03 29.82
CA ILE A 342 -2.34 -24.12 30.59
C ILE A 342 -1.89 -25.26 29.68
N GLU A 343 -2.73 -25.68 28.73
CA GLU A 343 -2.40 -26.75 27.79
C GLU A 343 -1.10 -26.44 27.02
N ARG A 344 -0.94 -25.19 26.59
CA ARG A 344 0.24 -24.73 25.85
C ARG A 344 1.49 -24.65 26.72
N LEU A 345 1.34 -24.25 27.98
CA LEU A 345 2.44 -24.31 28.95
C LEU A 345 2.89 -25.77 29.14
N ASP A 346 1.96 -26.68 29.41
CA ASP A 346 2.24 -28.11 29.60
C ASP A 346 2.88 -28.71 28.32
N ARG A 347 2.44 -28.29 27.13
CA ARG A 347 3.04 -28.71 25.85
C ARG A 347 4.48 -28.23 25.69
N LEU A 348 4.79 -26.98 26.05
CA LEU A 348 6.17 -26.50 26.00
C LEU A 348 7.04 -27.21 27.05
N VAL A 349 6.51 -27.51 28.24
CA VAL A 349 7.21 -28.33 29.25
C VAL A 349 7.61 -29.68 28.67
N ALA A 350 6.68 -30.39 28.04
CA ALA A 350 6.97 -31.68 27.39
C ALA A 350 8.00 -31.53 26.26
N HIS A 351 7.90 -30.47 25.45
CA HIS A 351 8.85 -30.19 24.38
C HIS A 351 10.27 -29.94 24.90
N VAL A 352 10.42 -29.17 25.99
CA VAL A 352 11.73 -28.91 26.62
C VAL A 352 12.31 -30.19 27.23
N ALA A 353 11.48 -31.02 27.87
CA ALA A 353 11.92 -32.29 28.45
C ALA A 353 12.41 -33.28 27.38
N ALA A 354 11.85 -33.27 26.17
CA ALA A 354 12.28 -34.12 25.06
C ALA A 354 13.58 -33.66 24.37
N ARG A 355 14.09 -32.45 24.68
CA ARG A 355 15.34 -31.90 24.14
C ARG A 355 16.56 -32.12 25.04
N VAL A 356 16.33 -32.49 26.30
CA VAL A 356 17.35 -32.87 27.29
C VAL A 356 17.55 -34.38 27.21
#